data_AF-A0A1C7GXE7-F1
#
_entry.id   AF-A0A1C7GXE7-F1
#
_cell.length_a   1.000
_cell.length_b   1.000
_cell.length_c   1.000
_cell.angle_alpha   90.00
_cell.angle_beta   90.00
_cell.angle_gamma   90.00
#
_symmetry.space_group_name_H-M   'P 1'
#
loop_
_entity.id
_entity.type
_entity.pdbx_description
1 polymer ?
#
loop_
_entity_poly.entity_id
_entity_poly.type
_entity_poly.pdbx_seq_one_letter_code
_entity_poly.pdbx_strand_id
1 'polypeptide(L)'
;MIVKSLYLLFLLTFLVLPFFYHRKKSKPSMTKFYLRMAFSHNFRKCYRLVLLSALLMFHFYHLSLFKLPLELAPSSVVCLLLFSHRISERVFRFLQQERTLLGVAVFSVVCLFAPHFLPLGVTIGALIFGAAFYPSLSVCRMVKKPFLRQSFLENPESIIPHYRNWGYRKK
;
A
#
# COMPACT_ATOMS: atom_id res chain seq x y z
N MET A 1 22.55 14.82 -12.87
CA MET A 1 22.88 13.89 -11.76
C MET A 1 21.80 13.84 -10.70
N ILE A 2 21.23 14.98 -10.28
CA ILE A 2 20.19 15.10 -9.24
C ILE A 2 19.01 14.14 -9.45
N VAL A 3 18.38 14.12 -10.64
CA VAL A 3 17.21 13.26 -10.91
C VAL A 3 17.54 11.76 -10.80
N LYS A 4 18.74 11.33 -11.22
CA LYS A 4 19.20 9.94 -11.06
C LYS A 4 19.34 9.57 -9.58
N SER A 5 19.92 10.47 -8.79
CA SER A 5 20.05 10.28 -7.34
C SER A 5 18.68 10.20 -6.66
N LEU A 6 17.74 11.08 -7.01
CA LEU A 6 16.37 11.04 -6.48
C LEU A 6 15.62 9.77 -6.86
N TYR A 7 15.79 9.30 -8.10
CA TYR A 7 15.20 8.05 -8.58
C TYR A 7 15.72 6.84 -7.81
N LEU A 8 17.03 6.73 -7.62
CA LEU A 8 17.65 5.66 -6.83
C LEU A 8 17.25 5.74 -5.35
N LEU A 9 17.21 6.93 -4.78
CA LEU A 9 16.76 7.15 -3.40
C LEU A 9 15.31 6.72 -3.20
N PHE A 10 14.43 7.03 -4.17
CA PHE A 10 13.04 6.61 -4.14
C PHE A 10 12.92 5.08 -4.16
N LEU A 11 13.62 4.42 -5.09
CA LEU A 11 13.66 2.95 -5.18
C LEU A 11 14.18 2.33 -3.87
N LEU A 12 15.27 2.85 -3.33
CA LEU A 12 15.84 2.39 -2.07
C LEU A 12 14.86 2.54 -0.92
N THR A 13 14.13 3.66 -0.88
CA THR A 13 13.11 3.90 0.16
C THR A 13 12.04 2.82 0.10
N PHE A 14 11.51 2.48 -1.08
CA PHE A 14 10.51 1.42 -1.25
C PHE A 14 11.04 0.03 -0.92
N LEU A 15 12.32 -0.24 -1.18
CA LEU A 15 12.96 -1.52 -0.84
C LEU A 15 13.17 -1.67 0.67
N VAL A 16 13.49 -0.59 1.38
CA VAL A 16 13.86 -0.62 2.79
C VAL A 16 12.63 -0.46 3.71
N LEU A 17 11.55 0.16 3.21
CA LEU A 17 10.27 0.31 3.91
C LEU A 17 9.69 -0.99 4.50
N PRO A 18 9.62 -2.14 3.76
CA PRO A 18 9.20 -3.44 4.32
C PRO A 18 9.99 -3.88 5.54
N PHE A 19 11.31 -3.71 5.52
CA PHE A 19 12.18 -4.14 6.61
C PHE A 19 11.95 -3.29 7.87
N PHE A 20 11.83 -1.97 7.70
CA PHE A 20 11.45 -1.09 8.80
C PHE A 20 10.06 -1.37 9.33
N TYR A 21 9.13 -1.73 8.44
CA TYR A 21 7.78 -2.08 8.81
C TYR A 21 7.73 -3.35 9.67
N HIS A 22 8.35 -4.44 9.21
CA HIS A 22 8.35 -5.71 9.93
C HIS A 22 8.92 -5.54 11.34
N ARG A 23 10.00 -4.75 11.49
CA ARG A 23 10.63 -4.46 12.78
C ARG A 23 9.77 -3.58 13.71
N LYS A 24 8.83 -2.80 13.18
CA LYS A 24 8.05 -1.83 13.96
C LYS A 24 6.56 -2.19 14.11
N LYS A 25 6.14 -3.37 13.65
CA LYS A 25 4.72 -3.78 13.60
C LYS A 25 3.99 -3.64 14.94
N SER A 26 4.66 -3.93 16.06
CA SER A 26 4.08 -3.86 17.41
C SER A 26 4.46 -2.59 18.19
N LYS A 27 4.97 -1.54 17.52
CA LYS A 27 5.27 -0.28 18.22
C LYS A 27 3.98 0.53 18.43
N PRO A 28 3.80 1.21 19.58
CA PRO A 28 2.62 2.02 19.88
C PRO A 28 2.27 3.06 18.81
N SER A 29 3.28 3.59 18.11
CA SER A 29 3.11 4.54 17.00
C SER A 29 2.38 3.92 15.79
N MET A 30 2.72 2.68 15.42
CA MET A 30 2.07 1.98 14.31
C MET A 30 0.63 1.60 14.66
N THR A 31 0.40 1.23 15.91
CA THR A 31 -0.95 0.92 16.42
C THR A 31 -1.87 2.14 16.35
N LYS A 32 -1.39 3.34 16.74
CA LYS A 32 -2.13 4.60 16.59
C LYS A 32 -2.44 4.91 15.12
N PHE A 33 -1.49 4.67 14.21
CA PHE A 33 -1.70 4.83 12.78
C PHE A 33 -2.80 3.90 12.26
N TYR A 34 -2.77 2.63 12.65
CA TYR A 34 -3.79 1.65 12.27
C TYR A 34 -5.18 2.00 12.76
N LEU A 35 -5.30 2.47 14.00
CA LEU A 35 -6.56 2.96 14.55
C LEU A 35 -7.08 4.14 13.73
N ARG A 36 -6.24 5.15 13.46
CA ARG A 36 -6.66 6.32 12.65
C ARG A 36 -7.13 5.91 11.27
N MET A 37 -6.46 4.96 10.63
CA MET A 37 -6.87 4.47 9.31
C MET A 37 -8.15 3.64 9.33
N ALA A 38 -8.39 2.89 10.41
CA ALA A 38 -9.64 2.15 10.61
C ALA A 38 -10.83 3.08 10.92
N PHE A 39 -10.63 4.10 11.76
CA PHE A 39 -11.68 5.03 12.21
C PHE A 39 -12.04 6.11 11.20
N SER A 40 -11.05 6.68 10.49
CA SER A 40 -11.26 7.88 9.68
C SER A 40 -11.26 7.58 8.18
N HIS A 41 -12.41 7.81 7.55
CA HIS A 41 -12.53 7.74 6.09
C HIS A 41 -11.70 8.82 5.37
N ASN A 42 -11.59 10.01 5.95
CA ASN A 42 -10.76 11.09 5.39
C ASN A 42 -9.28 10.74 5.45
N PHE A 43 -8.85 10.04 6.52
CA PHE A 43 -7.48 9.55 6.63
C PHE A 43 -7.15 8.52 5.55
N ARG A 44 -8.08 7.59 5.23
CA ARG A 44 -7.91 6.64 4.11
C ARG A 44 -7.79 7.34 2.75
N LYS A 45 -8.61 8.38 2.52
CA LYS A 45 -8.52 9.21 1.30
C LYS A 45 -7.17 9.92 1.20
N CYS A 46 -6.72 10.54 2.30
CA CYS A 46 -5.43 11.21 2.39
C CYS A 46 -4.27 10.24 2.14
N TYR A 47 -4.28 9.08 2.82
CA TYR A 47 -3.27 8.04 2.63
C TYR A 47 -3.15 7.59 1.16
N ARG A 48 -4.29 7.33 0.51
CA ARG A 48 -4.33 6.99 -0.91
C ARG A 48 -3.75 8.12 -1.78
N LEU A 49 -4.09 9.38 -1.49
CA LEU A 49 -3.56 10.53 -2.23
C LEU A 49 -2.04 10.67 -2.05
N VAL A 50 -1.52 10.43 -0.85
CA VAL A 50 -0.07 10.41 -0.58
C VAL A 50 0.61 9.30 -1.38
N LEU A 51 0.03 8.09 -1.41
CA LEU A 51 0.55 6.98 -2.20
C LEU A 51 0.53 7.31 -3.71
N LEU A 52 -0.57 7.87 -4.21
CA LEU A 52 -0.71 8.30 -5.60
C LEU A 52 0.29 9.40 -5.96
N SER A 53 0.47 10.40 -5.08
CA SER A 53 1.46 11.46 -5.26
C SER A 53 2.89 10.91 -5.33
N ALA A 54 3.25 9.96 -4.45
CA ALA A 54 4.54 9.29 -4.51
C ALA A 54 4.74 8.54 -5.83
N LEU A 55 3.71 7.84 -6.33
CA LEU A 55 3.76 7.16 -7.63
C LEU A 55 3.90 8.12 -8.81
N LEU A 56 3.19 9.24 -8.79
CA LEU A 56 3.31 10.28 -9.82
C LEU A 56 4.69 10.94 -9.80
N MET A 57 5.27 11.15 -8.61
CA MET A 57 6.65 11.63 -8.49
C MET A 57 7.64 10.63 -9.11
N PHE A 58 7.45 9.34 -8.87
CA PHE A 58 8.26 8.30 -9.52
C PHE A 58 8.11 8.29 -11.04
N HIS A 59 6.88 8.43 -11.55
CA HIS A 59 6.62 8.57 -12.99
C HIS A 59 7.36 9.75 -13.59
N PHE A 60 7.32 10.90 -12.92
CA PHE A 60 8.05 12.09 -13.34
C PHE A 60 9.55 11.85 -13.42
N TYR A 61 10.14 11.23 -12.39
CA TYR A 61 11.57 10.89 -12.39
C TYR A 61 11.93 9.89 -13.48
N HIS A 62 11.12 8.85 -13.67
CA HIS A 62 11.35 7.83 -14.70
C HIS A 62 11.29 8.44 -16.10
N LEU A 63 10.25 9.23 -16.40
CA LEU A 63 10.10 9.90 -17.69
C LEU A 63 11.25 10.88 -17.98
N SER A 64 11.71 11.61 -16.95
CA SER A 64 12.83 12.54 -17.06
C SER A 64 14.16 11.84 -17.40
N LEU A 65 14.33 10.57 -17.02
CA LEU A 65 15.56 9.81 -17.23
C LEU A 65 15.55 9.01 -18.54
N PHE A 66 14.48 8.25 -18.77
CA PHE A 66 14.40 7.30 -19.87
C PHE A 66 13.74 7.90 -21.11
N LYS A 67 12.86 8.91 -20.97
CA LYS A 67 12.12 9.56 -22.07
C LYS A 67 11.28 8.59 -22.92
N LEU A 68 11.02 7.36 -22.44
CA LEU A 68 10.15 6.39 -23.09
C LEU A 68 8.77 6.37 -22.40
N PRO A 69 7.73 6.98 -22.99
CA PRO A 69 6.39 6.99 -22.39
C PRO A 69 5.67 5.63 -22.48
N LEU A 70 6.08 4.76 -23.42
CA LEU A 70 5.39 3.49 -23.67
C LEU A 70 5.53 2.49 -22.52
N GLU A 71 6.73 2.43 -21.91
CA GLU A 71 7.01 1.58 -20.74
C GLU A 71 6.22 2.04 -19.50
N LEU A 72 5.87 3.32 -19.46
CA LEU A 72 5.13 3.93 -18.37
C LEU A 72 3.61 3.72 -18.50
N ALA A 73 3.10 3.50 -19.71
CA ALA A 73 1.67 3.35 -20.00
C ALA A 73 0.93 2.37 -19.05
N PRO A 74 1.39 1.12 -18.83
CA PRO A 74 0.68 0.20 -17.94
C PRO A 74 0.67 0.70 -16.48
N SER A 75 1.75 1.33 -16.04
CA SER A 75 1.85 1.92 -14.72
C SER A 75 0.94 3.15 -14.56
N SER A 76 0.80 3.97 -15.61
CA SER A 76 -0.11 5.13 -15.67
C SER A 76 -1.58 4.70 -15.57
N VAL A 77 -1.97 3.61 -16.22
CA VAL A 77 -3.33 3.04 -16.08
C VAL A 77 -3.60 2.69 -14.62
N VAL A 78 -2.65 2.08 -13.93
CA VAL A 78 -2.78 1.76 -12.49
C VAL A 78 -2.91 3.04 -11.65
N CYS A 79 -2.13 4.08 -11.92
CA CYS A 79 -2.26 5.38 -11.26
C CYS A 79 -3.64 6.01 -11.48
N LEU A 80 -4.20 5.92 -12.70
CA LEU A 80 -5.56 6.38 -13.00
C LEU A 80 -6.63 5.62 -12.21
N LEU A 81 -6.48 4.30 -12.06
CA LEU A 81 -7.38 3.51 -11.20
C LEU A 81 -7.32 3.99 -9.75
N LEU A 82 -6.14 4.42 -9.28
CA LEU A 82 -5.95 4.97 -7.93
C LEU A 82 -6.60 6.34 -7.73
N PHE A 83 -6.84 7.13 -8.77
CA PHE A 83 -7.57 8.41 -8.68
C PHE A 83 -9.02 8.24 -8.25
N SER A 84 -9.64 7.09 -8.53
CA SER A 84 -10.97 6.78 -8.01
C SER A 84 -10.88 6.15 -6.63
N HIS A 85 -11.46 6.81 -5.63
CA HIS A 85 -11.45 6.29 -4.26
C HIS A 85 -12.13 4.91 -4.19
N ARG A 86 -13.28 4.76 -4.85
CA ARG A 86 -14.04 3.48 -4.87
C ARG A 86 -13.23 2.34 -5.47
N ILE A 87 -12.50 2.58 -6.56
CA ILE A 87 -11.66 1.56 -7.20
C ILE A 87 -10.46 1.24 -6.32
N SER A 88 -9.78 2.26 -5.79
CA SER A 88 -8.62 2.05 -4.89
C SER A 88 -8.98 1.18 -3.69
N GLU A 89 -10.15 1.38 -3.07
CA GLU A 89 -10.60 0.54 -1.96
C GLU A 89 -10.81 -0.91 -2.40
N ARG A 90 -11.36 -1.15 -3.59
CA ARG A 90 -11.52 -2.51 -4.13
C ARG A 90 -10.17 -3.15 -4.40
N VAL A 91 -9.23 -2.42 -4.98
CA VAL A 91 -7.87 -2.89 -5.26
C VAL A 91 -7.16 -3.29 -3.98
N PHE A 92 -7.17 -2.43 -2.95
CA PHE A 92 -6.55 -2.77 -1.66
C PHE A 92 -7.22 -3.97 -0.99
N ARG A 93 -8.56 -4.08 -1.06
CA ARG A 93 -9.27 -5.25 -0.53
C ARG A 93 -8.97 -6.54 -1.30
N PHE A 94 -8.78 -6.45 -2.61
CA PHE A 94 -8.39 -7.59 -3.45
C PHE A 94 -6.96 -8.05 -3.13
N LEU A 95 -6.04 -7.10 -2.99
CA LEU A 95 -4.65 -7.33 -2.56
C LEU A 95 -4.55 -7.87 -1.14
N GLN A 96 -5.54 -7.65 -0.28
CA GLN A 96 -5.56 -8.21 1.07
C GLN A 96 -5.87 -9.72 1.11
N GLN A 97 -6.27 -10.35 0.00
CA GLN A 97 -6.43 -11.80 -0.03
C GLN A 97 -5.05 -12.46 -0.11
N GLU A 98 -4.74 -13.40 0.77
CA GLU A 98 -3.39 -14.00 0.89
C GLU A 98 -2.84 -14.55 -0.44
N ARG A 99 -3.62 -15.39 -1.12
CA ARG A 99 -3.23 -15.96 -2.43
C ARG A 99 -2.99 -14.89 -3.49
N THR A 100 -3.83 -13.87 -3.50
CA THR A 100 -3.71 -12.72 -4.41
C THR A 100 -2.48 -11.89 -4.09
N LEU A 101 -2.22 -11.60 -2.81
CA LEU A 101 -1.04 -10.85 -2.39
C LEU A 101 0.22 -11.57 -2.83
N LEU A 102 0.30 -12.88 -2.58
CA LEU A 102 1.45 -13.69 -2.96
C LEU A 102 1.64 -13.70 -4.49
N GLY A 103 0.59 -13.97 -5.25
CA GLY A 103 0.66 -13.97 -6.72
C GLY A 103 1.09 -12.61 -7.30
N VAL A 104 0.51 -11.52 -6.78
CA VAL A 104 0.83 -10.16 -7.23
C VAL A 104 2.23 -9.73 -6.77
N ALA A 105 2.70 -10.19 -5.60
CA ALA A 105 4.07 -9.95 -5.14
C ALA A 105 5.10 -10.66 -6.01
N VAL A 106 4.89 -11.93 -6.36
CA VAL A 106 5.76 -12.66 -7.29
C VAL A 106 5.77 -11.97 -8.65
N PHE A 107 4.60 -11.59 -9.17
CA PHE A 107 4.49 -10.85 -10.42
C PHE A 107 5.27 -9.51 -10.39
N SER A 108 5.15 -8.75 -9.29
CA SER A 108 5.90 -7.50 -9.09
C SER A 108 7.40 -7.74 -9.13
N VAL A 109 7.90 -8.78 -8.47
CA VAL A 109 9.32 -9.15 -8.50
C VAL A 109 9.78 -9.51 -9.91
N VAL A 110 9.02 -10.30 -10.65
CA VAL A 110 9.32 -10.64 -12.06
C VAL A 110 9.40 -9.37 -12.91
N CYS A 111 8.45 -8.43 -12.77
CA CYS A 111 8.48 -7.16 -13.47
C CYS A 111 9.69 -6.28 -13.13
N LEU A 112 10.24 -6.36 -11.91
CA LEU A 112 11.43 -5.60 -11.52
C LEU A 112 12.70 -6.09 -12.23
N PHE A 113 12.77 -7.36 -12.64
CA PHE A 113 13.90 -7.90 -13.40
C PHE A 113 13.84 -7.57 -14.90
N ALA A 114 12.67 -7.19 -15.41
CA ALA A 114 12.50 -6.79 -16.81
C ALA A 114 12.58 -5.26 -16.93
N PRO A 115 13.60 -4.68 -17.58
CA PRO A 115 13.81 -3.23 -17.62
C PRO A 115 12.60 -2.46 -18.17
N HIS A 116 11.94 -3.01 -19.19
CA HIS A 116 10.74 -2.43 -19.80
C HIS A 116 9.49 -2.43 -18.90
N PHE A 117 9.45 -3.28 -17.86
CA PHE A 117 8.33 -3.38 -16.92
C PHE A 117 8.68 -2.87 -15.52
N LEU A 118 9.87 -2.30 -15.34
CA LEU A 118 10.33 -1.79 -14.06
C LEU A 118 9.33 -0.78 -13.46
N PRO A 119 8.80 0.21 -14.20
CA PRO A 119 7.82 1.15 -13.63
C PRO A 119 6.55 0.47 -13.14
N LEU A 120 6.10 -0.56 -13.84
CA LEU A 120 4.95 -1.36 -13.44
C LEU A 120 5.26 -2.16 -12.17
N GLY A 121 6.43 -2.80 -12.11
CA GLY A 121 6.89 -3.56 -10.95
C GLY A 121 6.94 -2.70 -9.69
N VAL A 122 7.51 -1.50 -9.78
CA VAL A 122 7.56 -0.52 -8.68
C VAL A 122 6.17 -0.08 -8.24
N THR A 123 5.27 0.21 -9.19
CA THR A 123 3.90 0.62 -8.87
C THR A 123 3.12 -0.49 -8.18
N ILE A 124 3.21 -1.73 -8.67
CA ILE A 124 2.57 -2.87 -8.02
C ILE A 124 3.16 -3.10 -6.63
N GLY A 125 4.48 -3.00 -6.47
CA GLY A 125 5.15 -3.05 -5.17
C GLY A 125 4.60 -2.01 -4.20
N ALA A 126 4.48 -0.76 -4.65
CA ALA A 126 3.89 0.32 -3.87
C ALA A 126 2.42 0.05 -3.49
N LEU A 127 1.64 -0.61 -4.35
CA LEU A 127 0.27 -1.03 -4.01
C LEU A 127 0.24 -2.14 -2.97
N ILE A 128 1.16 -3.10 -3.03
CA ILE A 128 1.28 -4.16 -2.02
C ILE A 128 1.62 -3.54 -0.67
N PHE A 129 2.57 -2.59 -0.63
CA PHE A 129 2.84 -1.80 0.58
C PHE A 129 1.64 -0.97 1.00
N GLY A 130 0.97 -0.35 0.04
CA GLY A 130 -0.29 0.36 0.22
C GLY A 130 -1.33 -0.48 0.98
N ALA A 131 -1.58 -1.69 0.47
CA ALA A 131 -2.51 -2.67 1.01
C ALA A 131 -2.09 -3.22 2.37
N ALA A 132 -0.78 -3.34 2.60
CA ALA A 132 -0.21 -3.81 3.87
C ALA A 132 -0.58 -2.92 5.05
N PHE A 133 -0.72 -1.62 4.82
CA PHE A 133 -1.15 -0.62 5.80
C PHE A 133 -2.64 -0.30 5.73
N TYR A 134 -3.34 -0.69 4.67
CA TYR A 134 -4.78 -0.43 4.53
C TYR A 134 -5.59 -1.36 5.46
N PRO A 135 -6.65 -0.88 6.13
CA PRO A 135 -7.48 -1.71 7.00
C PRO A 135 -8.34 -2.68 6.17
N SER A 136 -8.59 -3.86 6.72
CA SER A 136 -9.51 -4.82 6.11
C SER A 136 -10.97 -4.42 6.28
N LEU A 137 -11.84 -4.97 5.42
CA LEU A 137 -13.27 -4.72 5.48
C LEU A 137 -13.89 -5.18 6.80
N SER A 138 -13.41 -6.28 7.38
CA SER A 138 -13.83 -6.80 8.68
C SER A 138 -13.57 -5.77 9.78
N VAL A 139 -12.35 -5.22 9.85
CA VAL A 139 -11.97 -4.20 10.84
C VAL A 139 -12.82 -2.95 10.68
N CYS A 140 -13.04 -2.52 9.44
CA CYS A 140 -13.87 -1.36 9.15
C CYS A 140 -15.34 -1.57 9.58
N ARG A 141 -15.84 -2.81 9.56
CA ARG A 141 -17.17 -3.17 10.08
C ARG A 141 -17.18 -3.27 11.61
N MET A 142 -16.11 -3.82 12.21
CA MET A 142 -15.96 -3.92 13.66
C MET A 142 -15.96 -2.53 14.31
N VAL A 143 -15.17 -1.62 13.76
CA VAL A 143 -15.03 -0.23 14.21
C VAL A 143 -16.34 0.58 14.15
N LYS A 144 -17.29 0.20 13.30
CA LYS A 144 -18.63 0.84 13.27
C LYS A 144 -19.48 0.48 14.48
N LYS A 145 -19.18 -0.62 15.17
CA LYS A 145 -19.93 -1.02 16.37
C LYS A 145 -19.38 -0.27 17.59
N PRO A 146 -20.22 0.42 18.39
CA PRO A 146 -19.75 1.27 19.48
C PRO A 146 -18.95 0.51 20.55
N PHE A 147 -19.38 -0.71 20.90
CA PHE A 147 -18.67 -1.53 21.90
C PHE A 147 -17.25 -1.92 21.45
N LEU A 148 -17.08 -2.37 20.20
CA LEU A 148 -15.76 -2.73 19.66
C LEU A 148 -14.88 -1.51 19.48
N ARG A 149 -15.47 -0.39 19.05
CA ARG A 149 -14.77 0.88 18.94
C ARG A 149 -14.16 1.30 20.27
N GLN A 150 -14.90 1.18 21.37
CA GLN A 150 -14.42 1.51 22.70
C GLN A 150 -13.33 0.53 23.17
N SER A 151 -13.52 -0.77 22.95
CA SER A 151 -12.50 -1.79 23.22
C SER A 151 -11.17 -1.52 22.49
N PHE A 152 -11.21 -1.10 21.23
CA PHE A 152 -10.00 -0.72 20.47
C PHE A 152 -9.33 0.57 20.96
N LEU A 153 -10.08 1.46 21.64
CA LEU A 153 -9.51 2.68 22.23
C LEU A 153 -8.84 2.38 23.58
N GLU A 154 -9.45 1.51 24.38
CA GLU A 154 -8.92 1.05 25.67
C GLU A 154 -7.68 0.17 25.49
N ASN A 155 -7.72 -0.76 24.52
CA ASN A 155 -6.58 -1.59 24.16
C ASN A 155 -6.27 -1.51 22.65
N PRO A 156 -5.45 -0.54 22.23
CA PRO A 156 -5.05 -0.35 20.83
C PRO A 156 -4.47 -1.59 20.16
N GLU A 157 -3.74 -2.43 20.89
CA GLU A 157 -3.02 -3.57 20.30
C GLU A 157 -3.95 -4.70 19.86
N SER A 158 -5.15 -4.75 20.43
CA SER A 158 -6.19 -5.72 20.06
C SER A 158 -6.63 -5.63 18.59
N ILE A 159 -6.38 -4.50 17.90
CA ILE A 159 -6.71 -4.34 16.48
C ILE A 159 -5.75 -5.10 15.54
N ILE A 160 -4.49 -5.33 15.96
CA ILE A 160 -3.42 -5.92 15.14
C ILE A 160 -3.81 -7.31 14.58
N PRO A 161 -4.31 -8.27 15.38
CA PRO A 161 -4.69 -9.60 14.86
C PRO A 161 -5.84 -9.55 13.86
N HIS A 162 -6.78 -8.60 14.03
CA HIS A 162 -7.91 -8.45 13.11
C HIS A 162 -7.56 -7.63 11.87
N TYR A 163 -6.45 -6.88 11.89
CA TYR A 163 -6.10 -5.91 10.86
C TYR A 163 -6.05 -6.53 9.46
N ARG A 164 -5.44 -7.71 9.35
CA ARG A 164 -5.42 -8.53 8.13
C ARG A 164 -6.29 -9.78 8.31
N ASN A 165 -7.14 -10.03 7.33
CA ASN A 165 -8.11 -11.14 7.36
C ASN A 165 -7.49 -12.54 7.10
N TRP A 166 -6.19 -12.74 7.36
CA TRP A 166 -5.46 -13.97 7.01
C TRP A 166 -5.65 -15.09 8.05
N GLY A 167 -5.86 -14.75 9.33
CA GLY A 167 -5.94 -15.73 10.42
C GLY A 167 -7.30 -16.42 10.61
N TYR A 168 -8.37 -15.98 9.94
CA TYR A 168 -9.74 -16.45 10.18
C TYR A 168 -10.25 -17.50 9.18
N ARG A 169 -9.44 -17.95 8.22
CA ARG A 169 -9.73 -19.13 7.38
C ARG A 169 -9.07 -20.39 7.96
N LYS A 170 -9.51 -20.79 9.14
CA LYS A 170 -9.52 -22.19 9.56
C LYS A 170 -10.95 -22.54 9.97
N LYS A 171 -11.79 -22.80 8.97
CA LYS A 171 -12.95 -23.67 9.04
C LYS A 171 -13.12 -24.30 7.68
#